data_AF-A0A6A6XPB3-F1
#
_entry.id   AF-A0A6A6XPB3-F1
#
_cell.length_a   1.000
_cell.length_b   1.000
_cell.length_c   1.000
_cell.angle_alpha   90.00
_cell.angle_beta   90.00
_cell.angle_gamma   90.00
#
_symmetry.space_group_name_H-M   'P 1'
#
loop_
_entity.id
_entity.type
_entity.pdbx_description
1 polymer ?
#
loop_
_entity_poly.entity_id
_entity_poly.type
_entity_poly.pdbx_seq_one_letter_code
_entity_poly.pdbx_strand_id
1 'polypeptide(L)'
;MPRPPVRVRLNKVRFRPPRQRVEPRMPTITRDKGWKETMSIETHPGYSGQLANLQRKARMIAEHKSMPDTPMNVQKLANATWVKEPGQKITAEKPFTLRDLADPAGAFPEHGQLIFVFRNVQTNQILYSLSEVLDESHLRQIPFFAKHSTPPSLRRDVWTPHCVVSFPTPEQGHNAFRKLREFRKLHELCWDRTNPEWTRMNDKTKMRKIMNQRANTTADLAKVLSMQAEQGVWMQQNLEDRERQQKEFLYGKEDIQIDPENDKKKERKKKEELVKGKWPAIKEMAKLAEGAEINRLAVELKNLTWRLERIRPGKNDKLEERLKKAILSNKNRTNRLLWARRRTYAFTKAHEELEQQANSKDKRVQKLENKIQYLEEGLKRLTLPERKKEHKESIAQLEGELLIAQEEADEKARIAREKADAEDHYAAKSILPRHLTTPLPTPYVADGIEIQWADLLDGEYAKGEWPEGVEHAILPLTEQRIQTTPMRPEEFEAAVEADRARILEDWLAEFETVNNPPAQVVGQVTGKIEEKTGLRKYLSIPALKNPFKRAEA
;
A
#
# COMPACT_ATOMS: atom_id res chain seq x y z
N MET A 1 60.67 5.69 -46.96
CA MET A 1 61.44 4.81 -46.06
C MET A 1 60.47 4.01 -45.20
N PRO A 2 60.47 2.67 -45.25
CA PRO A 2 59.56 1.86 -44.44
C PRO A 2 60.08 1.72 -43.00
N ARG A 3 59.17 1.80 -42.02
CA ARG A 3 59.48 1.62 -40.59
C ARG A 3 59.70 0.12 -40.27
N PRO A 4 60.59 -0.22 -39.33
CA PRO A 4 60.87 -1.62 -38.99
C PRO A 4 59.76 -2.23 -38.10
N PRO A 5 59.61 -3.57 -38.12
CA PRO A 5 58.58 -4.26 -37.34
C PRO A 5 58.92 -4.33 -35.85
N VAL A 6 57.89 -4.14 -35.03
CA VAL A 6 57.94 -4.21 -33.56
C VAL A 6 57.98 -5.69 -33.11
N ARG A 7 59.05 -6.09 -32.41
CA ARG A 7 59.17 -7.40 -31.77
C ARG A 7 58.26 -7.48 -30.52
N VAL A 8 57.25 -8.32 -30.57
CA VAL A 8 56.45 -8.70 -29.40
C VAL A 8 57.22 -9.77 -28.60
N ARG A 9 57.60 -9.44 -27.35
CA ARG A 9 58.15 -10.41 -26.39
C ARG A 9 57.00 -11.19 -25.75
N LEU A 10 56.91 -12.48 -26.05
CA LEU A 10 56.05 -13.42 -25.33
C LEU A 10 56.67 -13.73 -23.96
N ASN A 11 56.01 -13.29 -22.88
CA ASN A 11 56.35 -13.67 -21.52
C ASN A 11 55.91 -15.12 -21.26
N LYS A 12 56.88 -15.99 -20.95
CA LYS A 12 56.66 -17.36 -20.48
C LYS A 12 55.92 -17.35 -19.14
N VAL A 13 54.66 -17.75 -19.15
CA VAL A 13 53.87 -18.05 -17.95
C VAL A 13 54.36 -19.39 -17.38
N ARG A 14 54.94 -19.38 -16.18
CA ARG A 14 55.32 -20.59 -15.45
C ARG A 14 54.07 -21.19 -14.78
N PHE A 15 53.65 -22.36 -15.24
CA PHE A 15 52.65 -23.19 -14.54
C PHE A 15 53.24 -23.70 -13.23
N ARG A 16 52.57 -23.41 -12.10
CA ARG A 16 52.80 -24.10 -10.83
C ARG A 16 51.89 -25.33 -10.76
N PRO A 17 52.38 -26.50 -10.34
CA PRO A 17 51.53 -27.68 -10.14
C PRO A 17 50.61 -27.49 -8.93
N PRO A 18 49.44 -28.15 -8.91
CA PRO A 18 48.49 -28.06 -7.81
C PRO A 18 49.05 -28.72 -6.54
N ARG A 19 48.89 -28.03 -5.40
CA ARG A 19 49.20 -28.58 -4.07
C ARG A 19 48.23 -29.72 -3.76
N GLN A 20 48.76 -30.90 -3.50
CA GLN A 20 48.01 -32.02 -2.93
C GLN A 20 47.45 -31.62 -1.55
N ARG A 21 46.13 -31.77 -1.41
CA ARG A 21 45.39 -31.51 -0.18
C ARG A 21 45.54 -32.76 0.70
N VAL A 22 46.29 -32.65 1.78
CA VAL A 22 46.37 -33.70 2.82
C VAL A 22 45.11 -33.58 3.66
N GLU A 23 44.25 -34.61 3.62
CA GLU A 23 43.07 -34.68 4.48
C GLU A 23 43.47 -35.06 5.92
N PRO A 24 42.99 -34.37 6.96
CA PRO A 24 43.23 -34.76 8.34
C PRO A 24 42.37 -35.99 8.69
N ARG A 25 43.02 -37.05 9.18
CA ARG A 25 42.36 -38.22 9.77
C ARG A 25 41.66 -37.80 11.06
N MET A 26 40.33 -37.96 11.08
CA MET A 26 39.51 -37.81 12.29
C MET A 26 39.82 -38.93 13.29
N PRO A 27 39.84 -38.66 14.62
CA PRO A 27 39.93 -39.68 15.64
C PRO A 27 38.60 -40.46 15.75
N THR A 28 38.69 -41.78 15.76
CA THR A 28 37.59 -42.69 16.08
C THR A 28 37.20 -42.55 17.55
N ILE A 29 36.03 -41.97 17.81
CA ILE A 29 35.41 -41.92 19.13
C ILE A 29 34.77 -43.29 19.40
N THR A 30 35.30 -44.00 20.40
CA THR A 30 34.69 -45.20 20.98
C THR A 30 33.41 -44.82 21.73
N ARG A 31 32.29 -45.43 21.35
CA ARG A 31 30.98 -45.28 22.01
C ARG A 31 30.99 -46.02 23.34
N ASP A 32 31.04 -45.27 24.43
CA ASP A 32 30.72 -45.77 25.77
C ASP A 32 29.22 -46.03 25.88
N LYS A 33 28.87 -47.24 26.34
CA LYS A 33 27.51 -47.67 26.64
C LYS A 33 27.31 -47.59 28.14
N GLY A 34 26.60 -46.58 28.59
CA GLY A 34 26.03 -46.52 29.93
C GLY A 34 24.88 -45.54 29.92
N TRP A 35 23.84 -45.83 30.71
CA TRP A 35 22.62 -45.05 30.94
C TRP A 35 21.43 -45.38 30.02
N LYS A 36 20.68 -46.41 30.45
CA LYS A 36 19.26 -46.61 30.12
C LYS A 36 18.52 -47.05 31.39
N GLU A 37 17.95 -46.10 32.11
CA GLU A 37 16.84 -46.23 33.06
C GLU A 37 16.22 -44.82 33.13
N THR A 38 14.92 -44.51 33.07
CA THR A 38 13.65 -45.22 32.91
C THR A 38 12.64 -44.10 32.60
N MET A 39 11.89 -44.21 31.50
CA MET A 39 10.48 -43.77 31.36
C MET A 39 10.02 -44.20 29.95
N SER A 40 9.61 -45.46 29.85
CA SER A 40 9.04 -46.04 28.63
C SER A 40 7.56 -45.71 28.57
N ILE A 41 7.19 -44.67 27.81
CA ILE A 41 5.82 -44.51 27.32
C ILE A 41 5.69 -45.45 26.12
N GLU A 42 4.82 -46.46 26.21
CA GLU A 42 4.54 -47.40 25.12
C GLU A 42 3.99 -46.63 23.91
N THR A 43 4.84 -46.44 22.90
CA THR A 43 4.48 -45.76 21.65
C THR A 43 4.30 -46.80 20.56
N HIS A 44 3.15 -46.73 19.88
CA HIS A 44 2.83 -47.60 18.74
C HIS A 44 3.91 -47.47 17.64
N PRO A 45 4.42 -48.60 17.09
CA PRO A 45 5.59 -48.61 16.20
C PRO A 45 5.42 -47.85 14.87
N GLY A 46 4.21 -47.43 14.50
CA GLY A 46 3.94 -46.61 13.31
C GLY A 46 4.14 -45.09 13.48
N TYR A 47 4.12 -44.57 14.72
CA TYR A 47 4.19 -43.12 15.00
C TYR A 47 5.61 -42.60 15.26
N SER A 48 6.58 -43.49 15.52
CA SER A 48 7.95 -43.12 15.92
C SER A 48 8.69 -42.35 14.82
N GLY A 49 8.46 -42.67 13.54
CA GLY A 49 9.13 -42.01 12.41
C GLY A 49 8.62 -40.58 12.13
N GLN A 50 7.33 -40.32 12.36
CA GLN A 50 6.76 -38.98 12.15
C GLN A 50 7.15 -38.03 13.28
N LEU A 51 7.13 -38.51 14.53
CA LEU A 51 7.57 -37.74 15.69
C LEU A 51 9.05 -37.38 15.62
N ALA A 52 9.91 -38.32 15.20
CA ALA A 52 11.33 -38.05 15.00
C ALA A 52 11.58 -36.98 13.91
N ASN A 53 10.80 -36.99 12.83
CA ASN A 53 10.87 -35.97 11.79
C ASN A 53 10.38 -34.59 12.27
N LEU A 54 9.31 -34.54 13.08
CA LEU A 54 8.82 -33.31 13.69
C LEU A 54 9.83 -32.75 14.68
N GLN A 55 10.42 -33.59 15.54
CA GLN A 55 11.47 -33.18 16.47
C GLN A 55 12.71 -32.64 15.75
N ARG A 56 13.11 -33.26 14.62
CA ARG A 56 14.23 -32.77 13.80
C ARG A 56 13.90 -31.44 13.13
N LYS A 57 12.68 -31.25 12.63
CA LYS A 57 12.22 -29.97 12.06
C LYS A 57 12.12 -28.88 13.13
N ALA A 58 11.52 -29.18 14.27
CA ALA A 58 11.39 -28.25 15.40
C ALA A 58 12.77 -27.82 15.91
N ARG A 59 13.72 -28.75 16.00
CA ARG A 59 15.11 -28.41 16.34
C ARG A 59 15.76 -27.49 15.31
N MET A 60 15.62 -27.73 14.01
CA MET A 60 16.16 -26.81 12.99
C MET A 60 15.53 -25.41 13.06
N ILE A 61 14.22 -25.32 13.29
CA ILE A 61 13.53 -24.02 13.43
C ILE A 61 13.97 -23.32 14.72
N ALA A 62 14.09 -24.06 15.82
CA ALA A 62 14.56 -23.53 17.10
C ALA A 62 16.01 -23.08 17.02
N GLU A 63 16.90 -23.88 16.44
CA GLU A 63 18.29 -23.49 16.15
C GLU A 63 18.31 -22.19 15.33
N HIS A 64 17.49 -22.05 14.29
CA HIS A 64 17.41 -20.82 13.51
C HIS A 64 16.89 -19.59 14.29
N LYS A 65 15.90 -19.78 15.19
CA LYS A 65 15.34 -18.72 16.03
C LYS A 65 16.26 -18.28 17.18
N SER A 66 17.04 -19.22 17.71
CA SER A 66 17.90 -19.01 18.88
C SER A 66 19.33 -18.63 18.50
N MET A 67 19.73 -18.73 17.22
CA MET A 67 21.05 -18.25 16.78
C MET A 67 21.21 -16.81 17.29
N PRO A 68 22.25 -16.50 18.08
CA PRO A 68 22.46 -15.13 18.53
C PRO A 68 22.54 -14.28 17.28
N ASP A 69 21.59 -13.37 17.08
CA ASP A 69 21.36 -12.61 15.84
C ASP A 69 22.71 -12.23 15.21
N THR A 70 23.22 -13.07 14.31
CA THR A 70 24.43 -12.73 13.57
C THR A 70 24.13 -11.39 12.96
N PRO A 71 24.89 -10.33 13.28
CA PRO A 71 24.47 -8.94 13.13
C PRO A 71 23.79 -8.81 11.78
N MET A 72 22.45 -8.71 11.78
CA MET A 72 21.66 -9.02 10.58
C MET A 72 22.24 -8.21 9.45
N ASN A 73 22.87 -8.89 8.49
CA ASN A 73 23.59 -8.18 7.44
C ASN A 73 22.53 -7.69 6.47
N VAL A 74 22.00 -6.50 6.75
CA VAL A 74 20.98 -5.83 5.95
C VAL A 74 21.36 -5.97 4.49
N GLN A 75 20.50 -6.64 3.72
CA GLN A 75 20.82 -6.89 2.33
C GLN A 75 20.74 -5.57 1.55
N LYS A 76 21.89 -5.06 1.10
CA LYS A 76 21.99 -3.79 0.36
C LYS A 76 21.95 -3.96 -1.15
N LEU A 77 22.44 -5.09 -1.67
CA LEU A 77 22.56 -5.34 -3.11
C LEU A 77 21.67 -6.48 -3.58
N ALA A 78 21.16 -6.33 -4.80
CA ALA A 78 20.30 -7.31 -5.42
C ALA A 78 21.17 -8.51 -5.75
N ASN A 79 20.74 -9.67 -5.28
CA ASN A 79 21.36 -10.91 -5.70
C ASN A 79 20.84 -11.21 -7.10
N ALA A 80 21.70 -11.16 -8.11
CA ALA A 80 21.31 -11.51 -9.49
C ALA A 80 20.67 -12.92 -9.57
N THR A 81 21.05 -13.82 -8.66
CA THR A 81 20.48 -15.17 -8.52
C THR A 81 19.03 -15.21 -8.06
N TRP A 82 18.47 -14.09 -7.58
CA TRP A 82 17.08 -13.97 -7.13
C TRP A 82 16.17 -13.38 -8.22
N VAL A 83 16.76 -12.85 -9.30
CA VAL A 83 16.03 -12.45 -10.50
C VAL A 83 15.53 -13.74 -11.15
N LYS A 84 14.26 -14.05 -10.94
CA LYS A 84 13.59 -15.30 -11.34
C LYS A 84 13.95 -15.68 -12.77
N GLU A 85 14.50 -16.87 -12.96
CA GLU A 85 14.22 -17.59 -14.20
C GLU A 85 12.74 -18.03 -14.18
N PRO A 86 11.98 -17.85 -15.27
CA PRO A 86 10.57 -18.21 -15.31
C PRO A 86 10.40 -19.72 -15.08
N GLY A 87 9.86 -20.11 -13.92
CA GLY A 87 9.49 -21.50 -13.61
C GLY A 87 10.04 -22.06 -12.30
N GLN A 88 11.04 -21.41 -11.67
CA GLN A 88 11.62 -21.92 -10.42
C GLN A 88 10.81 -21.46 -9.20
N LYS A 89 10.27 -22.41 -8.43
CA LYS A 89 9.61 -22.13 -7.14
C LYS A 89 10.68 -21.79 -6.11
N ILE A 90 10.69 -20.54 -5.65
CA ILE A 90 11.60 -20.09 -4.61
C ILE A 90 10.95 -20.38 -3.25
N THR A 91 11.60 -21.18 -2.41
CA THR A 91 11.30 -21.35 -0.98
C THR A 91 12.23 -20.51 -0.10
N ALA A 92 12.90 -19.50 -0.65
CA ALA A 92 13.83 -18.65 0.09
C ALA A 92 13.07 -17.65 0.97
N GLU A 93 13.40 -17.65 2.25
CA GLU A 93 12.99 -16.64 3.22
C GLU A 93 13.34 -15.24 2.69
N LYS A 94 12.43 -14.28 2.87
CA LYS A 94 12.70 -12.88 2.48
C LYS A 94 13.92 -12.42 3.28
N PRO A 95 14.98 -11.91 2.63
CA PRO A 95 16.14 -11.41 3.35
C PRO A 95 15.73 -10.18 4.17
N PHE A 96 16.36 -9.99 5.31
CA PHE A 96 16.18 -8.78 6.11
C PHE A 96 16.76 -7.57 5.36
N THR A 97 15.90 -6.59 5.08
CA THR A 97 16.19 -5.44 4.20
C THR A 97 16.10 -4.11 4.96
N LEU A 98 16.52 -3.02 4.30
CA LEU A 98 16.38 -1.66 4.86
C LEU A 98 14.93 -1.27 5.13
N ARG A 99 13.98 -1.86 4.41
CA ARG A 99 12.55 -1.63 4.64
C ARG A 99 12.11 -2.13 6.02
N ASP A 100 12.57 -3.32 6.40
CA ASP A 100 12.17 -3.96 7.65
C ASP A 100 12.75 -3.20 8.87
N LEU A 101 13.83 -2.44 8.67
CA LEU A 101 14.37 -1.50 9.65
C LEU A 101 13.59 -0.19 9.71
N ALA A 102 13.17 0.32 8.55
CA ALA A 102 12.52 1.61 8.47
C ALA A 102 11.05 1.58 8.92
N ASP A 103 10.37 0.47 8.68
CA ASP A 103 8.98 0.24 9.06
C ASP A 103 8.83 -1.13 9.74
N PRO A 104 9.16 -1.23 11.04
CA PRO A 104 9.09 -2.50 11.78
C PRO A 104 7.65 -2.97 12.00
N ALA A 105 6.64 -2.09 11.84
CA ALA A 105 5.23 -2.45 12.01
C ALA A 105 4.74 -3.39 10.89
N GLY A 106 5.52 -3.57 9.82
CA GLY A 106 5.21 -4.50 8.75
C GLY A 106 4.01 -4.06 7.91
N ALA A 107 3.65 -2.78 7.93
CA ALA A 107 2.82 -2.24 6.89
C ALA A 107 3.56 -2.49 5.56
N PHE A 108 2.83 -2.86 4.51
CA PHE A 108 3.44 -3.00 3.19
C PHE A 108 3.36 -1.64 2.51
N PRO A 109 4.36 -0.73 2.66
CA PRO A 109 4.31 0.54 1.96
C PRO A 109 4.16 0.32 0.45
N GLU A 110 3.30 1.14 -0.13
CA GLU A 110 3.11 1.20 -1.57
C GLU A 110 4.39 1.68 -2.24
N HIS A 111 4.57 1.28 -3.50
CA HIS A 111 5.73 1.71 -4.26
C HIS A 111 5.75 3.24 -4.36
N GLY A 112 6.85 3.86 -3.95
CA GLY A 112 6.99 5.31 -3.92
C GLY A 112 6.81 5.95 -2.55
N GLN A 113 6.27 5.25 -1.54
CA GLN A 113 6.22 5.79 -0.17
C GLN A 113 7.60 5.83 0.50
N LEU A 114 8.49 4.88 0.20
CA LEU A 114 9.86 4.87 0.70
C LEU A 114 10.85 5.22 -0.42
N ILE A 115 11.80 6.11 -0.10
CA ILE A 115 12.98 6.37 -0.92
C ILE A 115 14.22 5.95 -0.15
N PHE A 116 15.01 5.07 -0.74
CA PHE A 116 16.28 4.62 -0.19
C PHE A 116 17.42 5.40 -0.83
N VAL A 117 18.26 6.02 0.00
CA VAL A 117 19.43 6.77 -0.45
C VAL A 117 20.68 6.03 -0.02
N PHE A 118 21.55 5.72 -0.97
CA PHE A 118 22.80 5.01 -0.73
C PHE A 118 24.00 5.90 -1.04
N ARG A 119 25.04 5.80 -0.21
CA ARG A 119 26.31 6.51 -0.37
C ARG A 119 27.45 5.52 -0.64
N ASN A 120 28.33 5.89 -1.56
CA ASN A 120 29.62 5.26 -1.72
C ASN A 120 30.58 5.78 -0.65
N VAL A 121 31.06 4.91 0.24
CA VAL A 121 31.91 5.30 1.38
C VAL A 121 33.24 5.94 0.96
N GLN A 122 33.76 5.60 -0.23
CA GLN A 122 35.05 6.10 -0.71
C GLN A 122 34.94 7.42 -1.47
N THR A 123 33.94 7.53 -2.35
CA THR A 123 33.80 8.68 -3.26
C THR A 123 32.73 9.68 -2.84
N ASN A 124 31.90 9.34 -1.84
CA ASN A 124 30.71 10.10 -1.44
C ASN A 124 29.71 10.36 -2.58
N GLN A 125 29.74 9.51 -3.61
CA GLN A 125 28.69 9.49 -4.63
C GLN A 125 27.42 8.92 -4.02
N ILE A 126 26.28 9.49 -4.40
CA ILE A 126 24.96 9.07 -3.93
C ILE A 126 24.28 8.22 -5.01
N LEU A 127 23.33 7.35 -4.62
CA LEU A 127 22.40 6.66 -5.50
C LEU A 127 21.02 6.70 -4.85
N TYR A 128 19.98 6.99 -5.64
CA TYR A 128 18.60 6.95 -5.17
C TYR A 128 17.93 5.67 -5.64
N SER A 129 17.11 5.05 -4.81
CA SER A 129 16.30 3.89 -5.21
C SER A 129 14.91 3.96 -4.58
N LEU A 130 13.93 3.44 -5.31
CA LEU A 130 12.59 3.15 -4.77
C LEU A 130 12.47 1.70 -4.30
N SER A 131 13.51 0.88 -4.53
CA SER A 131 13.60 -0.48 -4.04
C SER A 131 14.50 -0.54 -2.81
N GLU A 132 14.12 -1.42 -1.90
CA GLU A 132 14.85 -1.74 -0.65
C GLU A 132 16.30 -2.22 -0.89
N VAL A 133 16.60 -2.61 -2.13
CA VAL A 133 17.86 -3.20 -2.54
C VAL A 133 18.38 -2.52 -3.82
N LEU A 134 19.68 -2.25 -3.89
CA LEU A 134 20.33 -1.68 -5.08
C LEU A 134 20.57 -2.73 -6.18
N ASP A 135 20.15 -2.39 -7.38
CA ASP A 135 20.41 -3.12 -8.64
C ASP A 135 21.41 -2.39 -9.55
N GLU A 136 22.09 -3.10 -10.44
CA GLU A 136 23.10 -2.55 -11.37
C GLU A 136 22.54 -1.45 -12.28
N SER A 137 21.23 -1.48 -12.57
CA SER A 137 20.55 -0.41 -13.31
C SER A 137 20.67 0.96 -12.64
N HIS A 138 20.84 1.01 -11.31
CA HIS A 138 21.02 2.26 -10.57
C HIS A 138 22.36 2.95 -10.88
N LEU A 139 23.39 2.22 -11.32
CA LEU A 139 24.67 2.82 -11.72
C LEU A 139 24.52 3.79 -12.90
N ARG A 140 23.46 3.66 -13.71
CA ARG A 140 23.13 4.59 -14.80
C ARG A 140 22.81 6.00 -14.30
N GLN A 141 22.56 6.18 -13.00
CA GLN A 141 22.37 7.51 -12.41
C GLN A 141 23.68 8.29 -12.31
N ILE A 142 24.83 7.62 -12.33
CA ILE A 142 26.14 8.26 -12.22
C ILE A 142 26.64 8.58 -13.64
N PRO A 143 26.77 9.86 -14.04
CA PRO A 143 27.33 10.22 -15.32
C PRO A 143 28.82 9.89 -15.37
N PHE A 144 29.29 9.52 -16.55
CA PHE A 144 30.71 9.26 -16.78
C PHE A 144 31.46 10.59 -16.94
N PHE A 145 32.36 10.90 -16.01
CA PHE A 145 33.20 12.09 -16.06
C PHE A 145 34.60 11.80 -16.59
N ALA A 146 35.19 10.71 -16.10
CA ALA A 146 36.54 10.30 -16.44
C ALA A 146 36.77 8.83 -16.05
N LYS A 147 37.99 8.34 -16.30
CA LYS A 147 38.41 7.01 -15.86
C LYS A 147 38.24 6.87 -14.34
N HIS A 148 37.65 5.75 -13.91
CA HIS A 148 37.32 5.44 -12.50
C HIS A 148 36.22 6.32 -11.87
N SER A 149 35.52 7.13 -12.66
CA SER A 149 34.40 7.92 -12.13
C SER A 149 33.12 7.13 -11.88
N THR A 150 32.87 6.15 -12.75
CA THR A 150 31.78 5.19 -12.61
C THR A 150 32.38 3.85 -12.19
N PRO A 151 31.97 3.27 -11.06
CA PRO A 151 32.41 1.93 -10.69
C PRO A 151 31.87 0.90 -11.71
N PRO A 152 32.64 -0.15 -12.05
CA PRO A 152 32.23 -1.14 -13.05
C PRO A 152 31.08 -2.04 -12.57
N SER A 153 30.97 -2.27 -11.26
CA SER A 153 29.91 -3.07 -10.64
C SER A 153 29.59 -2.56 -9.23
N LEU A 154 28.38 -2.88 -8.75
CA LEU A 154 27.99 -2.58 -7.38
C LEU A 154 28.63 -3.58 -6.41
N ARG A 155 29.34 -3.07 -5.39
CA ARG A 155 29.96 -3.90 -4.35
C ARG A 155 29.34 -3.60 -2.97
N ARG A 156 29.04 -4.64 -2.20
CA ARG A 156 28.30 -4.54 -0.92
C ARG A 156 29.05 -3.77 0.17
N ASP A 157 30.37 -3.82 0.13
CA ASP A 157 31.29 -3.17 1.06
C ASP A 157 31.38 -1.66 0.85
N VAL A 158 31.23 -1.22 -0.41
CA VAL A 158 31.44 0.19 -0.80
C VAL A 158 30.18 1.02 -0.62
N TRP A 159 29.01 0.42 -0.85
CA TRP A 159 27.73 1.11 -0.79
C TRP A 159 27.07 0.90 0.57
N THR A 160 26.85 2.00 1.28
CA THR A 160 26.15 2.03 2.56
C THR A 160 24.87 2.83 2.44
N PRO A 161 23.80 2.48 3.17
CA PRO A 161 22.65 3.38 3.31
C PRO A 161 23.12 4.72 3.87
N HIS A 162 22.54 5.81 3.37
CA HIS A 162 22.78 7.17 3.81
C HIS A 162 21.58 7.69 4.60
N CYS A 163 20.39 7.57 4.01
CA CYS A 163 19.12 7.76 4.70
C CYS A 163 17.99 7.00 4.00
N VAL A 164 16.89 6.80 4.72
CA VAL A 164 15.62 6.34 4.20
C VAL A 164 14.60 7.44 4.44
N VAL A 165 13.84 7.81 3.42
CA VAL A 165 12.80 8.83 3.51
C VAL A 165 11.44 8.16 3.37
N SER A 166 10.59 8.34 4.37
CA SER A 166 9.21 7.86 4.39
C SER A 166 8.26 9.01 4.07
N PHE A 167 7.34 8.77 3.13
CA PHE A 167 6.33 9.72 2.70
C PHE A 167 4.92 9.21 3.04
N PRO A 168 3.99 10.10 3.41
CA PRO A 168 2.61 9.72 3.69
C PRO A 168 1.91 9.19 2.43
N THR A 169 2.20 9.77 1.26
CA THR A 169 1.59 9.37 -0.01
C THR A 169 2.63 8.90 -1.04
N PRO A 170 2.34 7.84 -1.83
CA PRO A 170 3.26 7.33 -2.85
C PRO A 170 3.51 8.33 -3.99
N GLU A 171 2.49 9.13 -4.36
CA GLU A 171 2.61 10.13 -5.41
C GLU A 171 3.62 11.23 -5.03
N GLN A 172 3.62 11.64 -3.77
CA GLN A 172 4.56 12.62 -3.23
C GLN A 172 5.99 12.09 -3.26
N GLY A 173 6.23 10.86 -2.81
CA GLY A 173 7.56 10.27 -2.88
C GLY A 173 8.03 10.02 -4.32
N HIS A 174 7.15 9.63 -5.25
CA HIS A 174 7.49 9.57 -6.68
C HIS A 174 7.85 10.93 -7.28
N ASN A 175 7.19 12.01 -6.86
CA ASN A 175 7.55 13.37 -7.26
C ASN A 175 8.92 13.77 -6.69
N ALA A 176 9.15 13.52 -5.40
CA ALA A 176 10.40 13.81 -4.73
C ALA A 176 11.57 13.06 -5.38
N PHE A 177 11.42 11.76 -5.63
CA PHE A 177 12.42 10.93 -6.30
C PHE A 177 12.83 11.46 -7.67
N ARG A 178 11.86 11.93 -8.47
CA ARG A 178 12.15 12.56 -9.78
C ARG A 178 12.97 13.83 -9.61
N LYS A 179 12.54 14.74 -8.73
CA LYS A 179 13.24 16.02 -8.47
C LYS A 179 14.66 15.80 -7.92
N LEU A 180 14.85 14.88 -6.98
CA LEU A 180 16.18 14.53 -6.43
C LEU A 180 17.15 14.05 -7.51
N ARG A 181 16.67 13.24 -8.46
CA ARG A 181 17.49 12.78 -9.59
C ARG A 181 17.81 13.92 -10.56
N GLU A 182 16.89 14.85 -10.76
CA GLU A 182 17.11 16.05 -11.57
C GLU A 182 18.13 16.99 -10.92
N PHE A 183 17.99 17.29 -9.62
CA PHE A 183 18.94 18.11 -8.86
C PHE A 183 20.34 17.52 -8.88
N ARG A 184 20.48 16.23 -8.60
CA ARG A 184 21.76 15.55 -8.71
C ARG A 184 22.38 15.71 -10.10
N LYS A 185 21.60 15.46 -11.16
CA LYS A 185 22.08 15.61 -12.55
C LYS A 185 22.54 17.03 -12.83
N LEU A 186 21.86 18.04 -12.28
CA LEU A 186 22.25 19.44 -12.39
C LEU A 186 23.56 19.73 -11.64
N HIS A 187 23.72 19.27 -10.40
CA HIS A 187 24.97 19.41 -9.64
C HIS A 187 26.16 18.75 -10.33
N GLU A 188 25.91 17.62 -10.98
CA GLU A 188 26.92 16.83 -11.67
C GLU A 188 27.26 17.39 -13.06
N LEU A 189 26.31 17.92 -13.84
CA LEU A 189 26.55 18.39 -15.21
C LEU A 189 26.75 19.90 -15.35
N CYS A 190 26.17 20.69 -14.44
CA CYS A 190 26.16 22.16 -14.49
C CYS A 190 26.93 22.77 -13.29
N TRP A 191 27.94 22.06 -12.79
CA TRP A 191 28.78 22.52 -11.66
C TRP A 191 29.52 23.82 -11.96
N ASP A 192 29.76 24.13 -13.23
CA ASP A 192 30.41 25.35 -13.70
C ASP A 192 29.61 26.62 -13.37
N ARG A 193 28.28 26.51 -13.32
CA ARG A 193 27.38 27.60 -12.94
C ARG A 193 27.31 27.81 -11.43
N THR A 194 27.23 26.72 -10.67
CA THR A 194 27.12 26.77 -9.21
C THR A 194 28.45 27.11 -8.54
N ASN A 195 29.54 26.54 -9.06
CA ASN A 195 30.89 26.65 -8.48
C ASN A 195 31.90 27.02 -9.57
N PRO A 196 31.85 28.25 -10.11
CA PRO A 196 32.73 28.67 -11.21
C PRO A 196 34.22 28.60 -10.84
N GLU A 197 34.57 28.64 -9.55
CA GLU A 197 35.94 28.52 -9.07
C GLU A 197 36.56 27.14 -9.35
N TRP A 198 35.75 26.10 -9.55
CA TRP A 198 36.23 24.75 -9.87
C TRP A 198 36.84 24.67 -11.27
N THR A 199 36.48 25.59 -12.17
CA THR A 199 37.03 25.67 -13.52
C THR A 199 38.56 25.86 -13.51
N ARG A 200 39.09 26.52 -12.48
CA ARG A 200 40.53 26.79 -12.32
C ARG A 200 41.28 25.66 -11.61
N MET A 201 40.58 24.64 -11.11
CA MET A 201 41.19 23.55 -10.36
C MET A 201 41.74 22.45 -11.28
N ASN A 202 42.73 21.70 -10.79
CA ASN A 202 43.21 20.48 -11.45
C ASN A 202 42.05 19.49 -11.62
N ASP A 203 41.92 18.88 -12.81
CA ASP A 203 40.87 17.94 -13.19
C ASP A 203 40.65 16.83 -12.16
N LYS A 204 41.71 16.31 -11.53
CA LYS A 204 41.58 15.25 -10.51
C LYS A 204 40.88 15.75 -9.24
N THR A 205 41.22 16.95 -8.78
CA THR A 205 40.61 17.57 -7.59
C THR A 205 39.18 17.99 -7.90
N LYS A 206 38.98 18.59 -9.08
CA LYS A 206 37.67 18.96 -9.62
C LYS A 206 36.73 17.76 -9.68
N MET A 207 37.19 16.65 -10.27
CA MET A 207 36.45 15.39 -10.34
C MET A 207 36.08 14.86 -8.95
N ARG A 208 37.01 14.88 -7.98
CA ARG A 208 36.73 14.44 -6.60
C ARG A 208 35.65 15.30 -5.93
N LYS A 209 35.67 16.62 -6.16
CA LYS A 209 34.64 17.54 -5.64
C LYS A 209 33.28 17.25 -6.29
N ILE A 210 33.23 17.09 -7.61
CA ILE A 210 32.00 16.75 -8.35
C ILE A 210 31.44 15.38 -7.91
N MET A 211 32.28 14.42 -7.53
CA MET A 211 31.80 13.12 -7.03
C MET A 211 31.19 13.19 -5.64
N ASN A 212 31.66 14.13 -4.81
CA ASN A 212 31.21 14.26 -3.43
C ASN A 212 29.86 14.97 -3.39
N GLN A 213 28.79 14.18 -3.48
CA GLN A 213 27.41 14.67 -3.48
C GLN A 213 26.73 14.54 -2.11
N ARG A 214 27.47 14.19 -1.05
CA ARG A 214 26.94 13.97 0.31
C ARG A 214 26.17 15.18 0.83
N ALA A 215 26.81 16.35 0.90
CA ALA A 215 26.17 17.57 1.40
C ALA A 215 25.08 18.09 0.45
N ASN A 216 25.33 18.02 -0.86
CA ASN A 216 24.36 18.46 -1.87
C ASN A 216 23.07 17.64 -1.79
N THR A 217 23.14 16.33 -1.60
CA THR A 217 21.95 15.47 -1.46
C THR A 217 21.10 15.86 -0.26
N THR A 218 21.70 16.19 0.89
CA THR A 218 20.95 16.68 2.06
C THR A 218 20.24 18.00 1.74
N ALA A 219 20.97 18.97 1.15
CA ALA A 219 20.40 20.26 0.77
C ALA A 219 19.29 20.11 -0.29
N ASP A 220 19.48 19.25 -1.28
CA ASP A 220 18.49 18.92 -2.30
C ASP A 220 17.25 18.31 -1.68
N LEU A 221 17.40 17.42 -0.69
CA LEU A 221 16.29 16.81 0.02
C LEU A 221 15.47 17.87 0.75
N ALA A 222 16.11 18.73 1.54
CA ALA A 222 15.44 19.84 2.20
C ALA A 222 14.71 20.75 1.18
N LYS A 223 15.38 21.12 0.09
CA LYS A 223 14.80 21.98 -0.95
C LYS A 223 13.61 21.32 -1.65
N VAL A 224 13.69 20.04 -1.98
CA VAL A 224 12.60 19.28 -2.60
C VAL A 224 11.39 19.24 -1.68
N LEU A 225 11.59 18.99 -0.38
CA LEU A 225 10.51 18.96 0.60
C LEU A 225 9.87 20.33 0.78
N SER A 226 10.65 21.41 0.82
CA SER A 226 10.13 22.79 0.85
C SER A 226 9.29 23.13 -0.39
N MET A 227 9.77 22.74 -1.58
CA MET A 227 8.98 22.88 -2.81
C MET A 227 7.68 22.06 -2.78
N GLN A 228 7.67 20.90 -2.13
CA GLN A 228 6.47 20.07 -1.98
C GLN A 228 5.49 20.68 -0.97
N ALA A 229 5.98 21.27 0.13
CA ALA A 229 5.14 21.98 1.08
C ALA A 229 4.43 23.17 0.42
N GLU A 230 5.17 23.99 -0.34
CA GLU A 230 4.58 25.10 -1.14
C GLU A 230 3.55 24.59 -2.15
N GLN A 231 3.88 23.51 -2.88
CA GLN A 231 2.96 22.88 -3.82
C GLN A 231 1.72 22.30 -3.12
N GLY A 232 1.89 21.77 -1.91
CA GLY A 232 0.84 21.25 -1.05
C GLY A 232 -0.21 22.29 -0.73
N VAL A 233 0.21 23.49 -0.31
CA VAL A 233 -0.69 24.63 -0.06
C VAL A 233 -1.51 24.98 -1.28
N TRP A 234 -0.87 25.07 -2.46
CA TRP A 234 -1.57 25.35 -3.71
C TRP A 234 -2.55 24.22 -4.10
N MET A 235 -2.17 22.96 -3.90
CA MET A 235 -3.04 21.81 -4.14
C MET A 235 -4.25 21.80 -3.21
N GLN A 236 -4.05 22.17 -1.94
CA GLN A 236 -5.12 22.28 -0.95
C GLN A 236 -6.10 23.40 -1.32
N GLN A 237 -5.60 24.60 -1.67
CA GLN A 237 -6.44 25.70 -2.15
C GLN A 237 -7.26 25.30 -3.38
N ASN A 238 -6.65 24.61 -4.35
CA ASN A 238 -7.37 24.11 -5.51
C ASN A 238 -8.44 23.05 -5.15
N LEU A 239 -8.18 22.24 -4.13
CA LEU A 239 -9.14 21.25 -3.64
C LEU A 239 -10.33 21.95 -2.99
N GLU A 240 -10.08 22.92 -2.11
CA GLU A 240 -11.09 23.75 -1.48
C GLU A 240 -11.90 24.57 -2.50
N ASP A 241 -11.23 25.17 -3.49
CA ASP A 241 -11.89 25.89 -4.58
C ASP A 241 -12.74 24.97 -5.44
N ARG A 242 -12.28 23.74 -5.67
CA ARG A 242 -13.06 22.73 -6.40
C ARG A 242 -14.27 22.29 -5.59
N GLU A 243 -14.12 22.03 -4.30
CA GLU A 243 -15.24 21.74 -3.41
C GLU A 243 -16.24 22.89 -3.37
N ARG A 244 -15.74 24.13 -3.33
CA ARG A 244 -16.56 25.35 -3.43
C ARG A 244 -17.32 25.38 -4.76
N GLN A 245 -16.66 25.14 -5.89
CA GLN A 245 -17.31 25.07 -7.20
C GLN A 245 -18.33 23.93 -7.30
N GLN A 246 -18.07 22.78 -6.66
CA GLN A 246 -19.03 21.67 -6.60
C GLN A 246 -20.26 22.07 -5.80
N LYS A 247 -20.08 22.67 -4.62
CA LYS A 247 -21.16 23.19 -3.78
C LYS A 247 -21.94 24.29 -4.51
N GLU A 248 -21.25 25.26 -5.11
CA GLU A 248 -21.86 26.33 -5.91
C GLU A 248 -22.62 25.78 -7.12
N PHE A 249 -22.15 24.70 -7.76
CA PHE A 249 -22.87 24.09 -8.88
C PHE A 249 -24.16 23.38 -8.44
N LEU A 250 -24.10 22.69 -7.30
CA LEU A 250 -25.23 21.94 -6.74
C LEU A 250 -26.28 22.86 -6.12
N TYR A 251 -25.82 23.85 -5.36
CA TYR A 251 -26.66 24.72 -4.54
C TYR A 251 -26.91 26.10 -5.17
N GLY A 252 -26.08 26.56 -6.12
CA GLY A 252 -26.16 27.88 -6.76
C GLY A 252 -25.09 28.87 -6.28
N LYS A 253 -24.85 29.92 -7.09
CA LYS A 253 -24.03 31.10 -6.72
C LYS A 253 -24.81 31.97 -5.73
N GLU A 254 -24.60 31.80 -4.44
CA GLU A 254 -24.74 32.92 -3.51
C GLU A 254 -23.40 33.13 -2.81
N ASP A 255 -22.97 34.39 -2.77
CA ASP A 255 -21.73 34.84 -2.14
C ASP A 255 -21.73 34.44 -0.67
N ILE A 256 -20.91 33.44 -0.33
CA ILE A 256 -20.62 33.01 1.03
C ILE A 256 -19.69 34.08 1.66
N GLN A 257 -20.26 35.23 2.03
CA GLN A 257 -19.68 36.08 3.07
C GLN A 257 -20.38 35.71 4.38
N ILE A 258 -19.70 34.90 5.18
CA ILE A 258 -20.21 34.37 6.45
C ILE A 258 -20.05 35.47 7.50
N ASP A 259 -21.15 36.11 7.87
CA ASP A 259 -21.26 36.81 9.15
C ASP A 259 -21.84 35.80 10.16
N PRO A 260 -21.08 35.35 11.18
CA PRO A 260 -21.39 34.11 11.92
C PRO A 260 -22.63 34.16 12.83
N GLU A 261 -23.20 35.33 13.12
CA GLU A 261 -24.08 35.47 14.29
C GLU A 261 -25.58 35.72 13.98
N ASN A 262 -25.94 36.12 12.76
CA ASN A 262 -27.33 36.51 12.44
C ASN A 262 -28.09 35.57 11.48
N ASP A 263 -27.45 34.53 10.95
CA ASP A 263 -27.88 33.97 9.66
C ASP A 263 -28.55 32.58 9.68
N LYS A 264 -28.60 31.84 10.79
CA LYS A 264 -29.15 30.45 10.79
C LYS A 264 -30.61 30.33 10.31
N LYS A 265 -31.45 31.36 10.53
CA LYS A 265 -32.86 31.39 10.09
C LYS A 265 -33.03 31.90 8.65
N LYS A 266 -32.16 32.82 8.21
CA LYS A 266 -32.11 33.33 6.82
C LYS A 266 -31.47 32.31 5.89
N GLU A 267 -30.43 31.61 6.33
CA GLU A 267 -29.79 30.47 5.67
C GLU A 267 -30.75 29.31 5.43
N ARG A 268 -31.63 28.95 6.38
CA ARG A 268 -32.63 27.88 6.14
C ARG A 268 -33.60 28.24 5.03
N LYS A 269 -34.17 29.46 5.07
CA LYS A 269 -35.10 29.95 4.03
C LYS A 269 -34.42 30.17 2.67
N LYS A 270 -33.16 30.63 2.64
CA LYS A 270 -32.40 30.82 1.40
C LYS A 270 -31.87 29.50 0.82
N LYS A 271 -31.43 28.55 1.64
CA LYS A 271 -31.09 27.18 1.20
C LYS A 271 -32.30 26.50 0.57
N GLU A 272 -33.51 26.69 1.12
CA GLU A 272 -34.77 26.23 0.51
C GLU A 272 -35.09 26.91 -0.85
N GLU A 273 -34.66 28.16 -1.05
CA GLU A 273 -34.83 28.88 -2.32
C GLU A 273 -33.75 28.60 -3.36
N LEU A 274 -32.51 28.26 -2.96
CA LEU A 274 -31.38 28.04 -3.87
C LEU A 274 -31.27 26.61 -4.41
N VAL A 275 -31.71 25.61 -3.62
CA VAL A 275 -31.91 24.22 -4.09
C VAL A 275 -32.85 24.18 -5.32
N LYS A 276 -33.59 25.26 -5.64
CA LYS A 276 -34.48 25.40 -6.80
C LYS A 276 -33.84 25.33 -8.20
N GLY A 277 -32.51 25.42 -8.36
CA GLY A 277 -31.92 25.63 -9.69
C GLY A 277 -31.94 24.43 -10.65
N LYS A 278 -31.44 23.26 -10.22
CA LYS A 278 -31.26 22.09 -11.12
C LYS A 278 -31.88 20.81 -10.59
N TRP A 279 -31.81 20.55 -9.29
CA TRP A 279 -32.35 19.31 -8.74
C TRP A 279 -33.88 19.25 -8.83
N PRO A 280 -34.64 20.31 -8.53
CA PRO A 280 -36.07 20.38 -8.80
C PRO A 280 -36.39 20.29 -10.29
N ALA A 281 -35.58 20.88 -11.17
CA ALA A 281 -35.74 20.68 -12.62
C ALA A 281 -35.54 19.20 -13.01
N ILE A 282 -34.60 18.48 -12.38
CA ILE A 282 -34.40 17.04 -12.57
C ILE A 282 -35.57 16.24 -11.99
N LYS A 283 -36.08 16.60 -10.80
CA LYS A 283 -37.28 15.99 -10.20
C LYS A 283 -38.50 16.18 -11.08
N GLU A 284 -38.72 17.39 -11.60
CA GLU A 284 -39.80 17.71 -12.54
C GLU A 284 -39.64 16.92 -13.85
N MET A 285 -38.43 16.85 -14.42
CA MET A 285 -38.15 15.98 -15.58
C MET A 285 -38.41 14.50 -15.29
N ALA A 286 -38.10 14.02 -14.08
CA ALA A 286 -38.38 12.65 -13.68
C ALA A 286 -39.88 12.38 -13.51
N LYS A 287 -40.65 13.33 -12.95
CA LYS A 287 -42.13 13.23 -12.90
C LYS A 287 -42.73 13.19 -14.31
N LEU A 288 -42.24 14.05 -15.21
CA LEU A 288 -42.64 14.01 -16.63
C LEU A 288 -42.28 12.67 -17.29
N ALA A 289 -41.15 12.08 -16.90
CA ALA A 289 -40.69 10.78 -17.38
C ALA A 289 -41.55 9.60 -16.87
N GLU A 290 -42.07 9.69 -15.65
CA GLU A 290 -43.01 8.71 -15.08
C GLU A 290 -44.40 8.83 -15.72
N GLY A 291 -44.76 10.03 -16.18
CA GLY A 291 -45.97 10.24 -16.98
C GLY A 291 -45.92 9.60 -18.38
N ALA A 292 -46.98 9.85 -19.16
CA ALA A 292 -47.11 9.32 -20.51
C ALA A 292 -46.14 9.93 -21.55
N GLU A 293 -45.29 10.89 -21.17
CA GLU A 293 -44.45 11.66 -22.09
C GLU A 293 -43.35 10.81 -22.75
N ILE A 294 -42.72 9.88 -22.02
CA ILE A 294 -41.75 8.95 -22.62
C ILE A 294 -42.42 8.06 -23.67
N ASN A 295 -43.61 7.56 -23.37
CA ASN A 295 -44.38 6.72 -24.29
C ASN A 295 -44.80 7.53 -25.53
N ARG A 296 -45.24 8.78 -25.33
CA ARG A 296 -45.55 9.71 -26.43
C ARG A 296 -44.33 9.95 -27.32
N LEU A 297 -43.18 10.31 -26.75
CA LEU A 297 -41.95 10.53 -27.52
C LEU A 297 -41.47 9.26 -28.22
N ALA A 298 -41.68 8.08 -27.64
CA ALA A 298 -41.36 6.80 -28.28
C ALA A 298 -42.25 6.55 -29.51
N VAL A 299 -43.56 6.83 -29.42
CA VAL A 299 -44.48 6.75 -30.56
C VAL A 299 -44.12 7.77 -31.64
N GLU A 300 -43.80 9.01 -31.26
CA GLU A 300 -43.34 10.05 -32.20
C GLU A 300 -42.04 9.65 -32.91
N LEU A 301 -41.06 9.11 -32.17
CA LEU A 301 -39.82 8.60 -32.75
C LEU A 301 -40.10 7.50 -33.77
N LYS A 302 -40.97 6.53 -33.46
CA LYS A 302 -41.37 5.46 -34.39
C LYS A 302 -42.03 6.02 -35.65
N ASN A 303 -42.88 7.04 -35.51
CA ASN A 303 -43.53 7.69 -36.64
C ASN A 303 -42.53 8.47 -37.52
N LEU A 304 -41.57 9.17 -36.92
CA LEU A 304 -40.54 9.90 -37.65
C LEU A 304 -39.56 8.97 -38.37
N THR A 305 -39.14 7.87 -37.73
CA THR A 305 -38.27 6.87 -38.37
C THR A 305 -38.97 6.20 -39.54
N TRP A 306 -40.25 5.84 -39.39
CA TRP A 306 -41.05 5.29 -40.48
C TRP A 306 -41.24 6.27 -41.64
N ARG A 307 -41.40 7.58 -41.37
CA ARG A 307 -41.44 8.60 -42.42
C ARG A 307 -40.11 8.72 -43.16
N LEU A 308 -38.99 8.63 -42.43
CA LEU A 308 -37.65 8.66 -43.01
C LEU A 308 -37.42 7.46 -43.93
N GLU A 309 -37.81 6.26 -43.51
CA GLU A 309 -37.70 5.02 -44.30
C GLU A 309 -38.52 5.05 -45.61
N ARG A 310 -39.59 5.83 -45.66
CA ARG A 310 -40.45 5.97 -46.85
C ARG A 310 -39.95 6.99 -47.87
N ILE A 311 -39.05 7.89 -47.49
CA ILE A 311 -38.48 8.87 -48.43
C ILE A 311 -37.48 8.13 -49.32
N ARG A 312 -37.67 8.21 -50.64
CA ARG A 312 -36.69 7.68 -51.59
C ARG A 312 -35.39 8.48 -51.45
N PRO A 313 -34.23 7.82 -51.26
CA PRO A 313 -32.95 8.52 -51.16
C PRO A 313 -32.70 9.38 -52.40
N GLY A 314 -32.25 10.61 -52.20
CA GLY A 314 -31.87 11.55 -53.26
C GLY A 314 -32.99 12.37 -53.92
N LYS A 315 -34.26 12.18 -53.55
CA LYS A 315 -35.37 13.01 -54.08
C LYS A 315 -35.66 14.27 -53.26
N ASN A 316 -35.28 14.31 -51.99
CA ASN A 316 -35.73 15.36 -51.06
C ASN A 316 -34.77 15.54 -49.88
N ASP A 317 -33.51 15.84 -50.16
CA ASP A 317 -32.42 15.92 -49.19
C ASP A 317 -32.74 16.87 -48.01
N LYS A 318 -33.38 18.01 -48.31
CA LYS A 318 -33.83 18.97 -47.28
C LYS A 318 -34.83 18.37 -46.29
N LEU A 319 -35.75 17.53 -46.75
CA LEU A 319 -36.74 16.87 -45.89
C LEU A 319 -36.08 15.76 -45.06
N GLU A 320 -35.16 15.01 -45.65
CA GLU A 320 -34.39 13.97 -44.98
C GLU A 320 -33.57 14.54 -43.81
N GLU A 321 -32.85 15.64 -44.05
CA GLU A 321 -32.12 16.35 -42.99
C GLU A 321 -33.04 16.85 -41.88
N ARG A 322 -34.20 17.40 -42.22
CA ARG A 322 -35.20 17.85 -41.24
C ARG A 322 -35.70 16.70 -40.36
N LEU A 323 -36.00 15.54 -40.95
CA LEU A 323 -36.41 14.35 -40.19
C LEU A 323 -35.28 13.80 -39.33
N LYS A 324 -34.05 13.74 -39.84
CA LYS A 324 -32.87 13.35 -39.06
C LYS A 324 -32.66 14.26 -37.84
N LYS A 325 -32.77 15.58 -38.03
CA LYS A 325 -32.70 16.58 -36.95
C LYS A 325 -33.83 16.40 -35.93
N ALA A 326 -35.06 16.16 -36.38
CA ALA A 326 -36.20 15.90 -35.50
C ALA A 326 -36.05 14.61 -34.69
N ILE A 327 -35.61 13.51 -35.32
CA ILE A 327 -35.31 12.25 -34.64
C ILE A 327 -34.22 12.45 -33.59
N LEU A 328 -33.14 13.15 -33.93
CA LEU A 328 -32.05 13.44 -32.99
C LEU A 328 -32.55 14.30 -31.81
N SER A 329 -33.37 15.32 -32.07
CA SER A 329 -33.98 16.16 -31.04
C SER A 329 -34.86 15.34 -30.08
N ASN A 330 -35.76 14.51 -30.62
CA ASN A 330 -36.63 13.66 -29.80
C ASN A 330 -35.84 12.59 -29.05
N LYS A 331 -34.82 11.96 -29.65
CA LYS A 331 -33.91 11.02 -28.97
C LYS A 331 -33.21 11.69 -27.80
N ASN A 332 -32.68 12.90 -27.99
CA ASN A 332 -32.02 13.67 -26.94
C ASN A 332 -32.99 14.00 -25.80
N ARG A 333 -34.23 14.38 -26.12
CA ARG A 333 -35.28 14.65 -25.13
C ARG A 333 -35.64 13.39 -24.33
N THR A 334 -35.88 12.26 -24.98
CA THR A 334 -36.14 10.97 -24.33
C THR A 334 -34.98 10.55 -23.44
N ASN A 335 -33.74 10.69 -23.93
CA ASN A 335 -32.53 10.38 -23.16
C ASN A 335 -32.39 11.26 -21.91
N ARG A 336 -32.72 12.56 -22.00
CA ARG A 336 -32.74 13.48 -20.85
C ARG A 336 -33.77 13.06 -19.80
N LEU A 337 -34.99 12.70 -20.22
CA LEU A 337 -36.04 12.22 -19.31
C LEU A 337 -35.66 10.89 -18.63
N LEU A 338 -35.16 9.92 -19.40
CA LEU A 338 -34.66 8.65 -18.86
C LEU A 338 -33.45 8.82 -17.94
N TRP A 339 -32.57 9.78 -18.24
CA TRP A 339 -31.46 10.13 -17.36
C TRP A 339 -31.97 10.75 -16.06
N ALA A 340 -32.90 11.70 -16.13
CA ALA A 340 -33.51 12.32 -14.95
C ALA A 340 -34.19 11.29 -14.04
N ARG A 341 -35.02 10.40 -14.59
CA ARG A 341 -35.68 9.32 -13.86
C ARG A 341 -34.70 8.36 -13.19
N ARG A 342 -33.64 7.97 -13.89
CA ARG A 342 -32.58 7.12 -13.29
C ARG A 342 -31.85 7.84 -12.17
N ARG A 343 -31.63 9.15 -12.31
CA ARG A 343 -30.91 9.95 -11.31
C ARG A 343 -31.74 10.16 -10.05
N THR A 344 -33.03 10.50 -10.17
CA THR A 344 -33.91 10.65 -9.02
C THR A 344 -34.06 9.35 -8.26
N TYR A 345 -34.26 8.22 -8.96
CA TYR A 345 -34.31 6.91 -8.32
C TYR A 345 -33.01 6.55 -7.59
N ALA A 346 -31.85 6.81 -8.22
CA ALA A 346 -30.56 6.56 -7.58
C ALA A 346 -30.35 7.45 -6.33
N PHE A 347 -30.84 8.69 -6.35
CA PHE A 347 -30.80 9.61 -5.22
C PHE A 347 -31.71 9.15 -4.09
N THR A 348 -32.98 8.87 -4.37
CA THR A 348 -33.93 8.41 -3.33
C THR A 348 -33.43 7.13 -2.69
N LYS A 349 -32.95 6.18 -3.50
CA LYS A 349 -32.37 4.94 -2.99
C LYS A 349 -31.12 5.17 -2.12
N ALA A 350 -30.20 6.04 -2.56
CA ALA A 350 -29.01 6.35 -1.78
C ALA A 350 -29.34 7.05 -0.45
N HIS A 351 -30.36 7.90 -0.45
CA HIS A 351 -30.85 8.56 0.76
C HIS A 351 -31.52 7.56 1.71
N GLU A 352 -32.37 6.66 1.20
CA GLU A 352 -32.98 5.57 1.97
C GLU A 352 -31.90 4.64 2.56
N GLU A 353 -30.84 4.32 1.81
CA GLU A 353 -29.72 3.52 2.30
C GLU A 353 -28.96 4.21 3.45
N LEU A 354 -28.73 5.53 3.35
CA LEU A 354 -28.08 6.30 4.42
C LEU A 354 -28.96 6.44 5.66
N GLU A 355 -30.27 6.66 5.49
CA GLU A 355 -31.24 6.66 6.60
C GLU A 355 -31.33 5.29 7.27
N GLN A 356 -31.33 4.21 6.49
CA GLN A 356 -31.28 2.85 7.02
C GLN A 356 -29.98 2.60 7.78
N GLN A 357 -28.82 3.04 7.29
CA GLN A 357 -27.55 2.95 8.01
C GLN A 357 -27.56 3.76 9.31
N ALA A 358 -28.17 4.94 9.29
CA ALA A 358 -28.29 5.82 10.45
C ALA A 358 -29.27 5.31 11.53
N ASN A 359 -30.21 4.45 11.14
CA ASN A 359 -31.23 3.89 12.04
C ASN A 359 -30.99 2.42 12.37
N SER A 360 -30.18 1.70 11.57
CA SER A 360 -29.90 0.29 11.81
C SER A 360 -29.02 0.15 13.04
N LYS A 361 -29.52 -0.55 14.07
CA LYS A 361 -28.66 -1.06 15.13
C LYS A 361 -27.60 -1.96 14.50
N ASP A 362 -26.32 -1.69 14.78
CA ASP A 362 -25.23 -2.50 14.26
C ASP A 362 -25.44 -3.97 14.70
N LYS A 363 -25.31 -4.90 13.75
CA LYS A 363 -25.43 -6.34 14.03
C LYS A 363 -24.42 -6.79 15.08
N ARG A 364 -23.28 -6.10 15.19
CA ARG A 364 -22.27 -6.35 16.24
C ARG A 364 -22.83 -6.04 17.62
N VAL A 365 -23.46 -4.87 17.78
CA VAL A 365 -24.10 -4.44 19.04
C VAL A 365 -25.21 -5.43 19.42
N GLN A 366 -26.09 -5.79 18.49
CA GLN A 366 -27.16 -6.77 18.75
C GLN A 366 -26.61 -8.16 19.16
N LYS A 367 -25.52 -8.62 18.53
CA LYS A 367 -24.88 -9.90 18.90
C LYS A 367 -24.29 -9.86 20.30
N LEU A 368 -23.68 -8.74 20.69
CA LEU A 368 -23.12 -8.55 22.04
C LEU A 368 -24.24 -8.46 23.09
N GLU A 369 -25.30 -7.69 22.82
CA GLU A 369 -26.51 -7.63 23.66
C GLU A 369 -27.10 -9.03 23.89
N ASN A 370 -27.27 -9.82 22.82
CA ASN A 370 -27.81 -11.19 22.92
C ASN A 370 -26.88 -12.12 23.72
N LYS A 371 -25.55 -11.98 23.57
CA LYS A 371 -24.57 -12.76 24.34
C LYS A 371 -24.64 -12.41 25.83
N ILE A 372 -24.71 -11.12 26.16
CA ILE A 372 -24.84 -10.64 27.54
C ILE A 372 -26.14 -11.18 28.14
N GLN A 373 -27.27 -11.03 27.44
CA GLN A 373 -28.57 -11.55 27.88
C GLN A 373 -28.52 -13.07 28.14
N TYR A 374 -27.90 -13.84 27.24
CA TYR A 374 -27.74 -15.29 27.41
C TYR A 374 -26.92 -15.65 28.66
N LEU A 375 -25.83 -14.92 28.92
CA LEU A 375 -24.99 -15.14 30.11
C LEU A 375 -25.71 -14.75 31.40
N GLU A 376 -26.49 -13.67 31.39
CA GLU A 376 -27.33 -13.27 32.52
C GLU A 376 -28.40 -14.31 32.85
N GLU A 377 -29.04 -14.88 31.83
CA GLU A 377 -30.00 -15.98 32.01
C GLU A 377 -29.32 -17.25 32.55
N GLY A 378 -28.09 -17.54 32.09
CA GLY A 378 -27.26 -18.62 32.65
C GLY A 378 -26.92 -18.39 34.12
N LEU A 379 -26.56 -17.15 34.48
CA LEU A 379 -26.20 -16.75 35.84
C LEU A 379 -27.36 -16.92 36.82
N LYS A 380 -28.61 -16.69 36.37
CA LYS A 380 -29.83 -16.94 37.16
C LYS A 380 -30.06 -18.42 37.46
N ARG A 381 -29.60 -19.34 36.59
CA ARG A 381 -29.80 -20.78 36.74
C ARG A 381 -28.72 -21.46 37.59
N LEU A 382 -27.55 -20.85 37.73
CA LEU A 382 -26.42 -21.44 38.44
C LEU A 382 -26.59 -21.34 39.97
N THR A 383 -26.30 -22.44 40.67
CA THR A 383 -26.27 -22.49 42.15
C THR A 383 -24.85 -22.33 42.70
N LEU A 384 -23.82 -22.80 41.99
CA LEU A 384 -22.42 -22.79 42.43
C LEU A 384 -21.78 -21.39 42.36
N PRO A 385 -21.07 -20.95 43.42
CA PRO A 385 -20.50 -19.59 43.50
C PRO A 385 -19.31 -19.34 42.58
N GLU A 386 -18.45 -20.34 42.32
CA GLU A 386 -17.26 -20.17 41.48
C GLU A 386 -17.63 -19.88 40.02
N ARG A 387 -18.55 -20.67 39.44
CA ARG A 387 -19.06 -20.44 38.08
C ARG A 387 -19.76 -19.08 37.95
N LYS A 388 -20.42 -18.61 39.02
CA LYS A 388 -21.01 -17.26 39.01
C LYS A 388 -19.94 -16.17 38.85
N LYS A 389 -18.73 -16.36 39.37
CA LYS A 389 -17.65 -15.38 39.23
C LYS A 389 -17.14 -15.31 37.79
N GLU A 390 -16.90 -16.45 37.16
CA GLU A 390 -16.45 -16.52 35.75
C GLU A 390 -17.47 -15.88 34.79
N HIS A 391 -18.76 -16.17 34.99
CA HIS A 391 -19.82 -15.56 34.19
C HIS A 391 -19.88 -14.04 34.38
N LYS A 392 -19.66 -13.53 35.61
CA LYS A 392 -19.62 -12.08 35.87
C LYS A 392 -18.44 -11.40 35.18
N GLU A 393 -17.26 -12.00 35.23
CA GLU A 393 -16.07 -11.47 34.56
C GLU A 393 -16.26 -11.45 33.03
N SER A 394 -16.85 -12.51 32.47
CA SER A 394 -17.18 -12.57 31.04
C SER A 394 -18.21 -11.52 30.63
N ILE A 395 -19.24 -11.28 31.46
CA ILE A 395 -20.23 -10.23 31.22
C ILE A 395 -19.56 -8.85 31.23
N ALA A 396 -18.71 -8.55 32.22
CA ALA A 396 -18.01 -7.27 32.30
C ALA A 396 -17.09 -7.00 31.09
N GLN A 397 -16.39 -8.03 30.58
CA GLN A 397 -15.61 -7.91 29.35
C GLN A 397 -16.48 -7.62 28.13
N LEU A 398 -17.61 -8.35 27.98
CA LEU A 398 -18.55 -8.15 26.88
C LEU A 398 -19.27 -6.80 26.96
N GLU A 399 -19.53 -6.28 28.16
CA GLU A 399 -20.05 -4.92 28.37
C GLU A 399 -19.06 -3.85 27.91
N GLY A 400 -17.76 -4.03 28.20
CA GLY A 400 -16.70 -3.16 27.68
C GLY A 400 -16.61 -3.19 26.15
N GLU A 401 -16.66 -4.38 25.55
CA GLU A 401 -16.72 -4.52 24.08
C GLU A 401 -17.99 -3.94 23.47
N LEU A 402 -19.13 -4.06 24.17
CA LEU A 402 -20.42 -3.50 23.76
C LEU A 402 -20.36 -1.98 23.73
N LEU A 403 -19.76 -1.35 24.74
CA LEU A 403 -19.62 0.10 24.80
C LEU A 403 -18.80 0.65 23.62
N ILE A 404 -17.62 0.05 23.36
CA ILE A 404 -16.79 0.43 22.20
C ILE A 404 -17.56 0.22 20.89
N ALA A 405 -18.27 -0.91 20.76
CA ALA A 405 -19.07 -1.18 19.57
C ALA A 405 -20.27 -0.23 19.40
N GLN A 406 -20.87 0.25 20.50
CA GLN A 406 -21.93 1.25 20.49
C GLN A 406 -21.39 2.61 20.06
N GLU A 407 -20.26 3.06 20.62
CA GLU A 407 -19.60 4.31 20.21
C GLU A 407 -19.21 4.29 18.72
N GLU A 408 -18.63 3.19 18.23
CA GLU A 408 -18.34 3.01 16.80
C GLU A 408 -19.62 3.04 15.93
N ALA A 409 -20.72 2.48 16.41
CA ALA A 409 -21.99 2.45 15.70
C ALA A 409 -22.64 3.83 15.65
N ASP A 410 -22.61 4.56 16.77
CA ASP A 410 -23.14 5.93 16.87
C ASP A 410 -22.33 6.90 16.01
N GLU A 411 -21.00 6.75 15.95
CA GLU A 411 -20.15 7.54 15.07
C GLU A 411 -20.46 7.26 13.59
N LYS A 412 -20.63 5.99 13.20
CA LYS A 412 -21.06 5.62 11.84
C LYS A 412 -22.44 6.20 11.51
N ALA A 413 -23.38 6.13 12.45
CA ALA A 413 -24.71 6.69 12.28
C ALA A 413 -24.67 8.21 12.14
N ARG A 414 -23.83 8.91 12.93
CA ARG A 414 -23.60 10.35 12.84
C ARG A 414 -23.06 10.74 11.47
N ILE A 415 -22.01 10.05 10.99
CA ILE A 415 -21.43 10.27 9.66
C ILE A 415 -22.45 9.99 8.55
N ALA A 416 -23.28 8.95 8.69
CA ALA A 416 -24.33 8.64 7.71
C ALA A 416 -25.42 9.73 7.65
N ARG A 417 -25.84 10.25 8.81
CA ARG A 417 -26.78 11.39 8.89
C ARG A 417 -26.18 12.64 8.29
N GLU A 418 -24.94 12.98 8.63
CA GLU A 418 -24.24 14.13 8.07
C GLU A 418 -24.12 14.02 6.54
N LYS A 419 -23.81 12.83 6.01
CA LYS A 419 -23.78 12.57 4.56
C LYS A 419 -25.16 12.68 3.90
N ALA A 420 -26.22 12.27 4.60
CA ALA A 420 -27.59 12.41 4.10
C ALA A 420 -28.02 13.89 4.08
N ASP A 421 -27.78 14.60 5.17
CA ASP A 421 -28.10 16.03 5.34
C ASP A 421 -27.28 16.93 4.40
N ALA A 422 -26.00 16.60 4.16
CA ALA A 422 -25.14 17.31 3.22
C ALA A 422 -25.43 16.97 1.75
N GLU A 423 -26.34 16.02 1.48
CA GLU A 423 -26.60 15.43 0.17
C GLU A 423 -25.31 14.89 -0.52
N ASP A 424 -24.27 14.58 0.23
CA ASP A 424 -22.90 14.29 -0.25
C ASP A 424 -22.71 12.83 -0.74
N HIS A 425 -23.79 12.16 -1.08
CA HIS A 425 -23.78 10.83 -1.69
C HIS A 425 -23.34 10.82 -3.17
N TYR A 426 -22.94 9.63 -3.66
CA TYR A 426 -22.55 9.41 -5.06
C TYR A 426 -23.65 9.85 -6.06
N ALA A 427 -24.92 9.85 -5.62
CA ALA A 427 -26.08 10.29 -6.36
C ALA A 427 -26.06 11.80 -6.70
N ALA A 428 -25.62 12.67 -5.79
CA ALA A 428 -25.45 14.09 -6.07
C ALA A 428 -24.22 14.36 -6.94
N LYS A 429 -23.07 13.75 -6.60
CA LYS A 429 -21.79 13.91 -7.35
C LYS A 429 -21.90 13.54 -8.84
N SER A 430 -22.83 12.63 -9.13
CA SER A 430 -23.42 12.36 -10.44
C SER A 430 -23.67 13.49 -11.44
N ILE A 431 -24.23 14.56 -10.90
CA ILE A 431 -24.87 15.63 -11.67
C ILE A 431 -23.83 16.70 -12.00
N LEU A 432 -22.71 16.69 -11.28
CA LEU A 432 -21.58 17.57 -11.50
C LEU A 432 -21.02 17.37 -12.92
N PRO A 433 -20.57 18.45 -13.57
CA PRO A 433 -19.78 18.37 -14.79
C PRO A 433 -18.56 17.47 -14.62
N ARG A 434 -18.15 16.79 -15.70
CA ARG A 434 -17.01 15.84 -15.66
C ARG A 434 -15.71 16.46 -15.12
N HIS A 435 -15.46 17.74 -15.41
CA HIS A 435 -14.27 18.43 -14.92
C HIS A 435 -14.31 18.71 -13.42
N LEU A 436 -15.48 18.63 -12.76
CA LEU A 436 -15.67 18.71 -11.31
C LEU A 436 -15.75 17.31 -10.66
N THR A 437 -16.02 16.23 -11.40
CA THR A 437 -16.07 14.87 -10.84
C THR A 437 -14.74 14.14 -10.82
N THR A 438 -13.75 14.58 -11.60
CA THR A 438 -12.40 13.96 -11.56
C THR A 438 -11.79 14.12 -10.16
N PRO A 439 -11.29 13.06 -9.50
CA PRO A 439 -10.60 13.24 -8.24
C PRO A 439 -9.35 14.10 -8.48
N LEU A 440 -9.14 15.10 -7.62
CA LEU A 440 -7.85 15.78 -7.60
C LEU A 440 -6.83 14.89 -6.87
N PRO A 441 -5.55 14.98 -7.23
CA PRO A 441 -4.49 14.34 -6.45
C PRO A 441 -4.52 14.85 -5.00
N THR A 442 -4.19 13.98 -4.06
CA THR A 442 -4.09 14.33 -2.64
C THR A 442 -3.03 15.43 -2.46
N PRO A 443 -3.32 16.52 -1.74
CA PRO A 443 -2.33 17.55 -1.45
C PRO A 443 -1.09 16.96 -0.80
N TYR A 444 0.07 17.50 -1.15
CA TYR A 444 1.31 17.13 -0.50
C TYR A 444 1.35 17.75 0.90
N VAL A 445 1.81 16.96 1.87
CA VAL A 445 1.87 17.35 3.27
C VAL A 445 3.32 17.22 3.74
N ALA A 446 3.80 18.20 4.50
CA ALA A 446 5.13 18.13 5.11
C ALA A 446 5.14 17.23 6.36
N ASP A 447 4.04 17.27 7.10
CA ASP A 447 3.79 16.45 8.29
C ASP A 447 3.72 14.96 7.93
N GLY A 448 4.31 14.12 8.78
CA GLY A 448 4.39 12.68 8.58
C GLY A 448 5.46 12.24 7.58
N ILE A 449 6.33 13.16 7.15
CA ILE A 449 7.57 12.79 6.43
C ILE A 449 8.64 12.51 7.47
N GLU A 450 9.15 11.28 7.48
CA GLU A 450 10.22 10.86 8.36
C GLU A 450 11.50 10.60 7.55
N ILE A 451 12.62 11.17 7.98
CA ILE A 451 13.94 10.91 7.42
C ILE A 451 14.79 10.17 8.45
N GLN A 452 15.05 8.90 8.18
CA GLN A 452 15.90 8.06 9.01
C GLN A 452 17.34 8.08 8.48
N TRP A 453 18.25 8.70 9.24
CA TRP A 453 19.64 8.91 8.85
C TRP A 453 20.56 7.79 9.34
N ALA A 454 21.46 7.33 8.47
CA ALA A 454 22.56 6.47 8.90
C ALA A 454 23.58 7.21 9.79
N ASP A 455 23.72 8.52 9.61
CA ASP A 455 24.57 9.43 10.38
C ASP A 455 23.81 10.75 10.54
N LEU A 456 23.42 11.12 11.77
CA LEU A 456 22.62 12.32 12.04
C LEU A 456 23.32 13.62 11.63
N LEU A 457 24.66 13.64 11.64
CA LEU A 457 25.43 14.82 11.22
C LEU A 457 25.18 15.17 9.75
N ASP A 458 24.72 14.20 8.94
CA ASP A 458 24.35 14.44 7.55
C ASP A 458 23.12 15.33 7.41
N GLY A 459 22.23 15.33 8.39
CA GLY A 459 21.07 16.24 8.42
C GLY A 459 21.46 17.69 8.66
N GLU A 460 22.64 17.96 9.26
CA GLU A 460 23.09 19.31 9.59
C GLU A 460 23.51 20.11 8.34
N TYR A 461 23.82 19.45 7.21
CA TYR A 461 24.18 20.14 5.97
C TYR A 461 23.07 21.05 5.43
N ALA A 462 21.81 20.82 5.82
CA ALA A 462 20.66 21.63 5.45
C ALA A 462 20.00 22.29 6.67
N LYS A 463 20.77 22.54 7.73
CA LYS A 463 20.26 23.18 8.95
C LYS A 463 19.61 24.53 8.62
N GLY A 464 18.33 24.66 8.95
CA GLY A 464 17.53 25.86 8.69
C GLY A 464 16.78 25.87 7.36
N GLU A 465 16.99 24.87 6.49
CA GLU A 465 16.26 24.74 5.21
C GLU A 465 15.15 23.68 5.25
N TRP A 466 15.08 22.89 6.34
CA TRP A 466 14.06 21.86 6.54
C TRP A 466 12.68 22.48 6.84
N PRO A 467 11.59 22.00 6.22
CA PRO A 467 10.22 22.33 6.62
C PRO A 467 9.92 21.88 8.06
N GLU A 468 9.06 22.62 8.77
CA GLU A 468 8.76 22.38 10.20
C GLU A 468 8.14 21.00 10.50
N GLY A 469 7.43 20.40 9.54
CA GLY A 469 6.76 19.10 9.69
C GLY A 469 7.62 17.86 9.44
N VAL A 470 8.90 18.03 9.06
CA VAL A 470 9.78 16.90 8.74
C VAL A 470 10.43 16.35 9.99
N GLU A 471 10.21 15.07 10.26
CA GLU A 471 10.79 14.37 11.40
C GLU A 471 12.12 13.72 11.01
N HIS A 472 13.11 13.84 11.90
CA HIS A 472 14.43 13.26 11.72
C HIS A 472 14.67 12.16 12.76
N ALA A 473 15.01 10.97 12.29
CA ALA A 473 15.27 9.81 13.13
C ALA A 473 16.64 9.19 12.81
N ILE A 474 17.15 8.34 13.71
CA ILE A 474 18.35 7.53 13.48
C ILE A 474 17.90 6.23 12.82
N LEU A 475 18.53 5.87 11.71
CA LEU A 475 18.36 4.57 11.10
C LEU A 475 19.08 3.51 11.96
N PRO A 476 18.38 2.51 12.52
CA PRO A 476 18.95 1.57 13.50
C PRO A 476 19.86 0.51 12.86
N LEU A 477 20.89 0.94 12.11
CA LEU A 477 21.87 0.07 11.47
C LEU A 477 22.79 -0.64 12.46
N THR A 478 23.03 0.00 13.61
CA THR A 478 24.03 -0.44 14.61
C THR A 478 23.38 -1.06 15.83
N GLU A 479 22.16 -0.66 16.21
CA GLU A 479 21.50 -1.16 17.43
C GLU A 479 21.20 -2.66 17.35
N GLN A 480 20.85 -3.18 16.18
CA GLN A 480 20.74 -4.63 15.96
C GLN A 480 22.08 -5.39 16.06
N ARG A 481 23.23 -4.70 15.96
CA ARG A 481 24.54 -5.32 16.22
C ARG A 481 24.89 -5.40 17.70
N ILE A 482 24.30 -4.54 18.54
CA ILE A 482 24.69 -4.38 19.95
C ILE A 482 23.83 -5.27 20.85
N GLN A 483 22.59 -5.58 20.46
CA GLN A 483 21.73 -6.45 21.27
C GLN A 483 22.14 -7.93 21.28
N THR A 484 23.11 -8.33 20.44
CA THR A 484 23.75 -9.65 20.59
C THR A 484 24.84 -9.62 21.65
N THR A 485 24.41 -9.66 22.91
CA THR A 485 25.29 -10.15 23.96
C THR A 485 25.72 -11.57 23.55
N PRO A 486 27.02 -11.87 23.43
CA PRO A 486 27.46 -13.21 23.06
C PRO A 486 27.00 -14.17 24.16
N MET A 487 25.93 -14.93 23.91
CA MET A 487 25.49 -16.00 24.80
C MET A 487 26.60 -17.03 24.92
N ARG A 488 26.81 -17.55 26.13
CA ARG A 488 27.70 -18.70 26.29
C ARG A 488 27.14 -19.89 25.51
N PRO A 489 27.98 -20.81 24.99
CA PRO A 489 27.50 -21.98 24.26
C PRO A 489 26.42 -22.77 25.02
N GLU A 490 26.53 -22.86 26.35
CA GLU A 490 25.56 -23.52 27.23
C GLU A 490 24.21 -22.79 27.28
N GLU A 491 24.23 -21.45 27.31
CA GLU A 491 23.02 -20.62 27.29
C GLU A 491 22.31 -20.70 25.93
N PHE A 492 23.08 -20.79 24.85
CA PHE A 492 22.55 -20.98 23.50
C PHE A 492 21.84 -22.34 23.35
N GLU A 493 22.46 -23.44 23.78
CA GLU A 493 21.83 -24.76 23.74
C GLU A 493 20.55 -24.81 24.60
N ALA A 494 20.54 -24.15 25.76
CA ALA A 494 19.36 -24.03 26.59
C ALA A 494 18.22 -23.25 25.89
N ALA A 495 18.55 -22.16 25.18
CA ALA A 495 17.58 -21.39 24.41
C ALA A 495 17.01 -22.19 23.22
N VAL A 496 17.87 -22.93 22.49
CA VAL A 496 17.45 -23.84 21.40
C VAL A 496 16.45 -24.88 21.91
N GLU A 497 16.74 -25.52 23.06
CA GLU A 497 15.85 -26.55 23.60
C GLU A 497 14.53 -25.95 24.12
N ALA A 498 14.55 -24.75 24.70
CA ALA A 498 13.35 -24.04 25.13
C ALA A 498 12.43 -23.68 23.94
N ASP A 499 12.99 -23.11 22.87
CA ASP A 499 12.24 -22.79 21.65
C ASP A 499 11.72 -24.04 20.94
N ARG A 500 12.51 -25.11 20.93
CA ARG A 500 12.11 -26.40 20.38
C ARG A 500 10.92 -26.99 21.13
N ALA A 501 10.93 -26.92 22.47
CA ALA A 501 9.83 -27.39 23.31
C ALA A 501 8.54 -26.61 22.99
N ARG A 502 8.62 -25.29 22.89
CA ARG A 502 7.47 -24.43 22.56
C ARG A 502 6.90 -24.71 21.17
N ILE A 503 7.75 -24.86 20.14
CA ILE A 503 7.31 -25.20 18.78
C ILE A 503 6.64 -26.59 18.75
N LEU A 504 7.18 -27.55 19.49
CA LEU A 504 6.59 -28.88 19.57
C LEU A 504 5.24 -28.84 20.29
N GLU A 505 5.08 -28.04 21.34
CA GLU A 505 3.81 -27.83 22.04
C GLU A 505 2.76 -27.21 21.11
N ASP A 506 3.10 -26.15 20.37
CA ASP A 506 2.21 -25.53 19.38
C ASP A 506 1.77 -26.54 18.30
N TRP A 507 2.72 -27.32 17.75
CA TRP A 507 2.40 -28.33 16.74
C TRP A 507 1.59 -29.50 17.28
N LEU A 508 1.81 -29.91 18.53
CA LEU A 508 1.02 -30.95 19.18
C LEU A 508 -0.40 -30.46 19.44
N ALA A 509 -0.58 -29.21 19.88
CA ALA A 509 -1.88 -28.59 20.04
C ALA A 509 -2.64 -28.51 18.69
N GLU A 510 -1.97 -28.09 17.62
CA GLU A 510 -2.55 -28.14 16.26
C GLU A 510 -2.92 -29.57 15.84
N PHE A 511 -2.07 -30.55 16.15
CA PHE A 511 -2.34 -31.95 15.79
C PHE A 511 -3.50 -32.55 16.61
N GLU A 512 -3.64 -32.19 17.88
CA GLU A 512 -4.76 -32.59 18.73
C GLU A 512 -6.08 -31.99 18.27
N THR A 513 -6.10 -30.70 17.87
CA THR A 513 -7.32 -30.08 17.33
C THR A 513 -7.78 -30.69 16.00
N VAL A 514 -6.85 -31.18 15.17
CA VAL A 514 -7.17 -31.85 13.90
C VAL A 514 -7.67 -33.28 14.12
N ASN A 515 -7.11 -34.03 15.07
CA ASN A 515 -7.48 -35.43 15.31
C ASN A 515 -8.63 -35.62 16.30
N ASN A 516 -8.81 -34.67 17.22
CA ASN A 516 -9.96 -34.55 18.10
C ASN A 516 -10.70 -33.24 17.75
N PRO A 517 -11.39 -33.17 16.59
CA PRO A 517 -12.30 -32.08 16.38
C PRO A 517 -13.29 -32.07 17.55
N PRO A 518 -13.48 -30.94 18.25
CA PRO A 518 -14.39 -30.89 19.38
C PRO A 518 -15.73 -31.45 18.92
N ALA A 519 -16.21 -32.49 19.62
CA ALA A 519 -17.40 -33.23 19.26
C ALA A 519 -18.49 -32.23 18.87
N GLN A 520 -18.81 -32.19 17.57
CA GLN A 520 -19.88 -31.34 17.07
C GLN A 520 -21.12 -31.74 17.86
N VAL A 521 -21.59 -30.84 18.70
CA VAL A 521 -22.93 -30.89 19.26
C VAL A 521 -23.85 -31.04 18.06
N VAL A 522 -24.44 -32.23 17.93
CA VAL A 522 -25.41 -32.58 16.90
C VAL A 522 -26.68 -31.77 17.19
N GLY A 523 -26.64 -30.49 16.82
CA GLY A 523 -27.81 -29.66 16.64
C GLY A 523 -28.32 -29.87 15.22
N GLN A 524 -29.52 -30.44 15.10
CA GLN A 524 -30.22 -30.65 13.85
C GLN A 524 -30.26 -29.35 13.03
N VAL A 525 -29.55 -29.32 11.90
CA VAL A 525 -29.73 -28.29 10.87
C VAL A 525 -30.63 -28.87 9.78
N THR A 526 -31.93 -28.70 9.97
CA THR A 526 -32.88 -28.68 8.85
C THR A 526 -32.78 -27.31 8.19
N GLY A 527 -32.33 -27.27 6.94
CA GLY A 527 -32.80 -26.26 6.00
C GLY A 527 -31.75 -25.34 5.38
N LYS A 528 -31.84 -25.32 4.05
CA LYS A 528 -31.43 -24.31 3.07
C LYS A 528 -29.97 -24.30 2.63
N ILE A 529 -29.83 -24.75 1.38
CA ILE A 529 -28.74 -24.47 0.45
C ILE A 529 -28.54 -22.95 0.40
N GLU A 530 -27.52 -22.46 1.10
CA GLU A 530 -27.04 -21.09 0.91
C GLU A 530 -26.11 -21.04 -0.30
N GLU A 531 -26.46 -20.18 -1.25
CA GLU A 531 -25.62 -19.82 -2.38
C GLU A 531 -24.28 -19.28 -1.87
N LYS A 532 -23.19 -19.89 -2.33
CA LYS A 532 -21.81 -19.48 -2.05
C LYS A 532 -21.60 -18.01 -2.41
N THR A 533 -21.69 -17.14 -1.41
CA THR A 533 -21.30 -15.73 -1.46
C THR A 533 -19.81 -15.62 -1.12
N GLY A 534 -18.98 -16.00 -2.08
CA GLY A 534 -17.55 -15.68 -2.09
C GLY A 534 -17.27 -14.56 -3.09
N LEU A 535 -16.23 -13.78 -2.83
CA LEU A 535 -15.69 -12.59 -3.54
C LEU A 535 -15.39 -12.75 -5.07
N ARG A 536 -16.04 -13.66 -5.78
CA ARG A 536 -16.00 -13.81 -7.24
C ARG A 536 -17.09 -13.03 -7.99
N LYS A 537 -18.06 -12.41 -7.30
CA LYS A 537 -19.16 -11.66 -7.95
C LYS A 537 -18.79 -10.25 -8.42
N TYR A 538 -17.66 -9.69 -7.96
CA TYR A 538 -17.27 -8.30 -8.22
C TYR A 538 -16.07 -8.12 -9.18
N LEU A 539 -15.52 -9.20 -9.73
CA LEU A 539 -14.54 -9.15 -10.81
C LEU A 539 -15.12 -9.75 -12.09
N SER A 540 -16.25 -9.20 -12.53
CA SER A 540 -16.72 -9.32 -13.91
C SER A 540 -15.93 -8.37 -14.82
N ILE A 541 -14.63 -8.66 -14.98
CA ILE A 541 -13.88 -8.17 -16.13
C ILE A 541 -14.47 -8.92 -17.35
N PRO A 542 -15.06 -8.25 -18.35
CA PRO A 542 -15.46 -8.93 -19.57
C PRO A 542 -14.23 -9.61 -20.17
N ALA A 543 -14.38 -10.91 -20.47
CA ALA A 543 -13.33 -11.80 -20.95
C ALA A 543 -12.32 -11.07 -21.86
N LEU A 544 -11.13 -10.77 -21.32
CA LEU A 544 -9.98 -10.40 -22.12
C LEU A 544 -9.64 -11.63 -22.97
N LYS A 545 -10.10 -11.59 -24.23
CA LYS A 545 -9.63 -12.48 -25.28
C LYS A 545 -8.10 -12.40 -25.28
N ASN A 546 -7.46 -13.51 -24.98
CA ASN A 546 -6.02 -13.69 -25.06
C ASN A 546 -5.57 -13.38 -26.52
N PRO A 547 -4.82 -12.28 -26.76
CA PRO A 547 -4.47 -11.85 -28.12
C PRO A 547 -3.37 -12.71 -28.76
N PHE A 548 -2.92 -13.78 -28.10
CA PHE A 548 -1.81 -14.62 -28.56
C PHE A 548 -2.20 -16.05 -28.96
N LYS A 549 -3.49 -16.40 -29.04
CA LYS A 549 -3.89 -17.61 -29.77
C LYS A 549 -3.84 -17.31 -31.27
N ARG A 550 -2.68 -17.57 -31.87
CA ARG A 550 -2.50 -17.70 -33.31
C ARG A 550 -3.46 -18.76 -33.84
N ALA A 551 -4.08 -18.46 -34.98
CA ALA A 551 -4.83 -19.40 -35.78
C ALA A 551 -3.92 -20.57 -36.17
N GLU A 552 -4.34 -21.78 -35.84
CA GLU A 552 -3.93 -22.99 -36.57
C GLU A 552 -4.68 -22.97 -37.90
N ALA A 553 -3.91 -23.11 -38.97
CA ALA A 553 -4.38 -23.29 -40.34
C ALA A 553 -4.56 -24.78 -40.65
#